data_AF-A0A248UA44-F1
#
_entry.id   AF-A0A248UA44-F1
#
_cell.length_a   1.000
_cell.length_b   1.000
_cell.length_c   1.000
_cell.angle_alpha   90.00
_cell.angle_beta   90.00
_cell.angle_gamma   90.00
#
_symmetry.space_group_name_H-M   'P 1'
#
loop_
_entity.id
_entity.type
_entity.pdbx_description
1 polymer ?
#
loop_
_entity_poly.entity_id
_entity_poly.type
_entity_poly.pdbx_seq_one_letter_code
_entity_poly.pdbx_strand_id
1 'polypeptide(L)'
;MSSLLPPLHDGHAPIYLHHAFQDAVDAYEHWNLETAEPVVAINGKVTRISVVFRRLWSCTDTVPRHTLEALKDIIPSNLIHTERWKENATFADAAHLMRTAIEWRKARRLPVLC
;
A
#
# COMPACT_ATOMS: atom_id res chain seq x y z
N MET A 1 0.84 -6.76 24.65
CA MET A 1 1.11 -6.15 23.33
C MET A 1 -0.04 -6.52 22.41
N SER A 2 -1.11 -5.74 22.40
CA SER A 2 -2.31 -6.05 21.61
C SER A 2 -2.05 -5.69 20.15
N SER A 3 -1.91 -6.70 19.29
CA SER A 3 -1.79 -6.52 17.85
C SER A 3 -2.99 -5.69 17.36
N LEU A 4 -2.73 -4.47 16.89
CA LEU A 4 -3.76 -3.53 16.43
C LEU A 4 -4.54 -4.08 15.22
N LEU A 5 -3.95 -5.04 14.50
CA LEU A 5 -4.52 -5.72 13.34
C LEU A 5 -4.52 -7.24 13.59
N PRO A 6 -5.59 -7.97 13.24
CA PRO A 6 -5.61 -9.43 13.39
C PRO A 6 -4.47 -10.09 12.60
N PRO A 7 -3.93 -11.23 13.06
CA PRO A 7 -2.97 -12.02 12.31
C PRO A 7 -3.53 -12.43 10.94
N LEU A 8 -2.66 -12.57 9.94
CA LEU A 8 -3.01 -13.25 8.69
C LEU A 8 -3.40 -14.68 9.07
N HIS A 9 -4.55 -15.14 8.57
CA HIS A 9 -4.96 -16.53 8.76
C HIS A 9 -4.44 -17.32 7.56
N ASP A 10 -3.42 -18.14 7.79
CA ASP A 10 -2.85 -19.07 6.80
C ASP A 10 -2.29 -18.40 5.52
N GLY A 11 -1.71 -17.19 5.66
CA GLY A 11 -1.16 -16.42 4.54
C GLY A 11 -2.19 -15.62 3.73
N HIS A 12 -3.48 -15.86 3.99
CA HIS A 12 -4.59 -15.13 3.38
C HIS A 12 -4.94 -13.90 4.21
N ALA A 13 -5.10 -12.77 3.53
CA ALA A 13 -5.64 -11.58 4.14
C ALA A 13 -7.16 -11.73 4.26
N PRO A 14 -7.75 -11.67 5.46
CA PRO A 14 -9.20 -11.60 5.58
C PRO A 14 -9.76 -10.41 4.80
N ILE A 15 -10.96 -10.57 4.23
CA ILE A 15 -11.55 -9.67 3.22
C ILE A 15 -11.50 -8.17 3.58
N TYR A 16 -11.60 -7.84 4.88
CA TYR A 16 -11.51 -6.46 5.36
C TYR A 16 -10.13 -5.82 5.12
N LEU A 17 -9.05 -6.60 5.01
CA LEU A 17 -7.71 -6.12 4.67
C LEU A 17 -7.57 -5.80 3.18
N HIS A 18 -8.32 -6.50 2.30
CA HIS A 18 -8.37 -6.13 0.87
C HIS A 18 -9.06 -4.78 0.70
N HIS A 19 -10.19 -4.56 1.38
CA HIS A 19 -10.86 -3.26 1.42
C HIS A 19 -9.95 -2.17 2.00
N ALA A 20 -9.29 -2.44 3.13
CA ALA A 20 -8.35 -1.50 3.72
C ALA A 20 -7.16 -1.16 2.82
N PHE A 21 -6.71 -2.10 1.97
CA PHE A 21 -5.68 -1.83 0.97
C PHE A 21 -6.18 -0.87 -0.09
N GLN A 22 -7.38 -1.10 -0.63
CA GLN A 22 -7.99 -0.22 -1.61
C GLN A 22 -8.18 1.20 -1.04
N ASP A 23 -8.76 1.31 0.16
CA ASP A 23 -8.91 2.60 0.86
C ASP A 23 -7.55 3.31 1.05
N ALA A 24 -6.48 2.54 1.32
CA ALA A 24 -5.14 3.08 1.48
C ALA A 24 -4.51 3.54 0.16
N VAL A 25 -4.82 2.88 -0.96
CA VAL A 25 -4.41 3.29 -2.31
C VAL A 25 -5.14 4.57 -2.70
N ASP A 26 -6.46 4.63 -2.50
CA ASP A 26 -7.27 5.81 -2.80
C ASP A 26 -6.82 7.00 -1.94
N ALA A 27 -6.55 6.79 -0.64
CA ALA A 27 -6.01 7.81 0.24
C ALA A 27 -4.60 8.27 -0.16
N TYR A 28 -3.78 7.38 -0.74
CA TYR A 28 -2.48 7.74 -1.30
C TYR A 28 -2.61 8.57 -2.58
N GLU A 29 -3.53 8.22 -3.48
CA GLU A 29 -3.79 8.98 -4.70
C GLU A 29 -4.14 10.44 -4.39
N HIS A 30 -5.07 10.64 -3.44
CA HIS A 30 -5.52 11.96 -2.99
C HIS A 30 -4.55 12.66 -2.02
N TRP A 31 -3.40 12.06 -1.71
CA TRP A 31 -2.49 12.60 -0.71
C TRP A 31 -1.74 13.84 -1.22
N ASN A 32 -2.00 14.98 -0.58
CA ASN A 32 -1.16 16.17 -0.73
C ASN A 32 0.14 16.01 0.07
N LEU A 33 1.28 16.06 -0.64
CA LEU A 33 2.64 15.97 -0.12
C LEU A 33 3.00 16.98 0.98
N GLU A 34 2.26 18.08 1.09
CA GLU A 34 2.45 19.08 2.14
C GLU A 34 1.89 18.62 3.50
N THR A 35 1.00 17.64 3.50
CA THR A 35 0.27 17.16 4.68
C THR A 35 0.88 15.90 5.29
N ALA A 36 0.47 15.57 6.52
CA ALA A 36 0.89 14.33 7.18
C ALA A 36 0.44 13.09 6.40
N GLU A 37 1.09 11.95 6.65
CA GLU A 37 0.74 10.68 5.98
C GLU A 37 -0.74 10.32 6.20
N PRO A 38 -1.48 9.93 5.14
CA PRO A 38 -2.90 9.60 5.24
C PRO A 38 -3.15 8.45 6.19
N VAL A 39 -4.35 8.45 6.75
CA VAL A 39 -4.85 7.41 7.64
C VAL A 39 -6.17 6.88 7.12
N VAL A 40 -6.39 5.58 7.29
CA VAL A 40 -7.63 4.88 6.94
C VAL A 40 -8.21 4.21 8.18
N ALA A 41 -9.53 4.11 8.26
CA ALA A 41 -10.21 3.47 9.37
C ALA A 41 -10.39 1.97 9.09
N ILE A 42 -9.70 1.11 9.84
CA ILE A 42 -9.81 -0.34 9.72
C ILE A 42 -10.44 -0.88 10.99
N ASN A 43 -11.65 -1.45 10.85
CA ASN A 43 -12.39 -2.02 11.99
C ASN A 43 -12.50 -1.05 13.18
N GLY A 44 -12.84 0.21 12.90
CA GLY A 44 -12.94 1.29 13.91
C GLY A 44 -11.61 1.87 14.40
N LYS A 45 -10.47 1.42 13.86
CA LYS A 45 -9.14 1.93 14.23
C LYS A 45 -8.51 2.75 13.12
N VAL A 46 -8.14 3.97 13.44
CA VAL A 46 -7.39 4.85 12.53
C VAL A 46 -5.96 4.34 12.39
N THR A 47 -5.60 3.94 11.17
CA THR A 47 -4.31 3.30 10.85
C THR A 47 -3.65 4.02 9.68
N ARG A 48 -2.35 4.34 9.79
CA ARG A 48 -1.60 4.97 8.70
C ARG A 48 -1.48 4.04 7.50
N ILE A 49 -1.59 4.56 6.29
CA ILE A 49 -1.54 3.76 5.05
C ILE A 49 -0.25 2.92 4.95
N SER A 50 0.90 3.43 5.42
CA SER A 50 2.15 2.67 5.35
C SER A 50 2.21 1.49 6.32
N VAL A 51 1.37 1.49 7.37
CA VAL A 51 1.19 0.35 8.27
C VAL A 51 0.30 -0.70 7.63
N VAL A 52 -0.74 -0.27 6.89
CA VAL A 52 -1.61 -1.16 6.11
C VAL A 52 -0.80 -1.93 5.07
N PHE A 53 0.00 -1.22 4.28
CA PHE A 53 0.89 -1.85 3.28
C PHE A 53 1.87 -2.81 3.96
N ARG A 54 2.52 -2.40 5.05
CA ARG A 54 3.43 -3.29 5.80
C ARG A 54 2.73 -4.57 6.28
N ARG A 55 1.44 -4.51 6.60
CA ARG A 55 0.70 -5.68 7.08
C ARG A 55 0.46 -6.72 5.98
N LEU A 56 0.33 -6.27 4.74
CA LEU A 56 0.09 -7.12 3.57
C LEU A 56 1.38 -7.66 2.93
N TRP A 57 2.53 -7.36 3.53
CA TRP A 57 3.84 -7.76 3.02
C TRP A 57 4.02 -9.29 2.95
N SER A 58 3.37 -10.07 3.80
CA SER A 58 3.37 -11.53 3.72
C SER A 58 2.06 -12.11 3.18
N CYS A 59 1.23 -11.29 2.52
CA CYS A 59 0.00 -11.74 1.91
C CYS A 59 0.28 -12.39 0.56
N THR A 60 -0.06 -13.67 0.43
CA THR A 60 0.13 -14.45 -0.80
C THR A 60 -1.05 -14.37 -1.76
N ASP A 61 -2.12 -13.67 -1.37
CA ASP A 61 -3.27 -13.45 -2.24
C ASP A 61 -2.87 -12.67 -3.50
N THR A 62 -3.43 -13.05 -4.63
CA THR A 62 -3.29 -12.32 -5.89
C THR A 62 -4.09 -11.03 -5.83
N VAL A 63 -3.51 -9.95 -6.37
CA VAL A 63 -4.20 -8.67 -6.46
C VAL A 63 -5.24 -8.74 -7.58
N PRO A 64 -6.48 -8.28 -7.35
CA PRO A 64 -7.48 -8.18 -8.41
C PRO A 64 -6.99 -7.28 -9.56
N ARG A 65 -7.32 -7.64 -10.80
CA ARG A 65 -6.88 -6.90 -12.00
C ARG A 65 -7.22 -5.41 -11.93
N HIS A 66 -8.39 -5.05 -11.40
CA HIS A 66 -8.81 -3.65 -11.28
C HIS A 66 -7.90 -2.84 -10.34
N THR A 67 -7.53 -3.39 -9.19
CA THR A 67 -6.58 -2.76 -8.25
C THR A 67 -5.19 -2.67 -8.88
N LEU A 68 -4.79 -3.68 -9.64
CA LEU A 68 -3.52 -3.70 -10.34
C LEU A 68 -3.41 -2.59 -11.41
N GLU A 69 -4.48 -2.33 -12.16
CA GLU A 69 -4.54 -1.24 -13.12
C GLU A 69 -4.55 0.13 -12.44
N ALA A 70 -5.32 0.30 -11.35
CA ALA A 70 -5.32 1.56 -10.58
C ALA A 70 -3.92 1.90 -10.04
N LEU A 71 -3.19 0.91 -9.52
CA LEU A 71 -1.82 1.09 -9.06
C LEU A 71 -0.85 1.50 -10.18
N LYS A 72 -1.05 1.03 -11.42
CA LYS A 72 -0.22 1.45 -12.57
C LYS A 72 -0.44 2.91 -12.95
N ASP A 73 -1.64 3.43 -12.73
CA ASP A 73 -1.97 4.83 -13.00
C ASP A 73 -1.37 5.76 -11.93
N ILE A 74 -1.37 5.31 -10.67
CA ILE A 74 -0.95 6.10 -9.52
C ILE A 74 0.57 6.04 -9.29
N ILE A 75 1.22 4.89 -9.55
CA ILE A 75 2.65 4.71 -9.32
C ILE A 75 3.43 5.18 -10.56
N PRO A 76 4.41 6.08 -10.41
CA PRO A 76 5.19 6.55 -11.54
C PRO A 76 5.99 5.40 -12.16
N SER A 77 6.04 5.36 -13.50
CA SER A 77 6.60 4.22 -14.27
C SER A 77 8.05 3.90 -13.94
N ASN A 78 8.81 4.84 -13.37
CA ASN A 78 10.19 4.65 -12.93
C ASN A 78 10.31 3.78 -11.65
N LEU A 79 9.25 3.64 -10.87
CA LEU A 79 9.18 2.75 -9.70
C LEU A 79 8.62 1.37 -10.05
N ILE A 80 8.02 1.22 -11.23
CA ILE A 80 7.47 -0.04 -11.72
C ILE A 80 8.61 -0.86 -12.32
N HIS A 81 9.11 -1.83 -11.56
CA HIS A 81 9.96 -2.88 -12.12
C HIS A 81 9.06 -3.86 -12.89
N THR A 82 9.20 -3.87 -14.22
CA THR A 82 8.42 -4.70 -15.15
C THR A 82 8.40 -6.19 -14.79
N GLU A 83 9.44 -6.71 -14.12
CA GLU A 83 9.50 -8.11 -13.68
C GLU A 83 8.56 -8.45 -12.52
N ARG A 84 8.28 -7.47 -11.64
CA ARG A 84 7.42 -7.65 -10.45
C ARG A 84 5.94 -7.46 -10.75
N TRP A 85 5.60 -6.88 -11.90
CA TRP A 85 4.24 -6.47 -12.27
C TRP A 85 3.62 -7.42 -13.31
N LYS A 86 3.64 -8.72 -13.04
CA LYS A 86 2.99 -9.74 -13.88
C LYS A 86 1.48 -9.82 -13.58
N GLU A 87 0.72 -10.44 -14.47
CA GLU A 87 -0.73 -10.69 -14.28
C GLU A 87 -1.07 -11.46 -12.98
N ASN A 88 -0.06 -12.03 -12.33
CA ASN A 88 -0.16 -12.84 -11.11
C ASN A 88 0.44 -12.13 -9.88
N ALA A 89 0.61 -10.80 -9.91
CA ALA A 89 1.19 -10.05 -8.80
C ALA A 89 0.37 -10.24 -7.51
N THR A 90 1.07 -10.39 -6.39
CA THR A 90 0.46 -10.61 -5.09
C THR A 90 0.25 -9.30 -4.32
N PHE A 91 -0.60 -9.33 -3.29
CA PHE A 91 -0.77 -8.18 -2.40
C PHE A 91 0.55 -7.81 -1.72
N ALA A 92 1.43 -8.78 -1.47
CA ALA A 92 2.79 -8.53 -1.01
C ALA A 92 3.60 -7.67 -2.00
N ASP A 93 3.55 -8.00 -3.30
CA ASP A 93 4.24 -7.23 -4.34
C ASP A 93 3.71 -5.80 -4.41
N ALA A 94 2.38 -5.64 -4.43
CA ALA A 94 1.74 -4.33 -4.47
C ALA A 94 2.04 -3.51 -3.20
N ALA A 95 2.01 -4.13 -2.02
CA ALA A 95 2.35 -3.48 -0.76
C ALA A 95 3.80 -2.98 -0.71
N HIS A 96 4.74 -3.78 -1.21
CA HIS A 96 6.14 -3.38 -1.36
C HIS A 96 6.28 -2.14 -2.22
N LEU A 97 5.60 -2.13 -3.37
CA LEU A 97 5.68 -1.05 -4.34
C LEU A 97 5.05 0.24 -3.79
N MET A 98 3.89 0.14 -3.16
CA MET A 98 3.25 1.26 -2.49
C MET A 98 4.12 1.83 -1.35
N ARG A 99 4.85 0.96 -0.62
CA ARG A 99 5.81 1.43 0.37
C ARG A 99 6.94 2.24 -0.27
N THR A 100 7.53 1.72 -1.35
CA THR A 100 8.56 2.45 -2.10
C THR A 100 8.02 3.78 -2.65
N ALA A 101 6.78 3.80 -3.14
CA ALA A 101 6.13 5.01 -3.63
C ALA A 101 5.95 6.06 -2.52
N ILE A 102 5.52 5.66 -1.32
CA ILE A 102 5.47 6.53 -0.14
C ILE A 102 6.84 7.09 0.21
N GLU A 103 7.86 6.23 0.33
CA GLU A 103 9.20 6.67 0.71
C GLU A 103 9.79 7.62 -0.36
N TRP A 104 9.55 7.35 -1.64
CA TRP A 104 9.97 8.22 -2.73
C TRP A 104 9.25 9.57 -2.73
N ARG A 105 7.93 9.59 -2.47
CA ARG A 105 7.17 10.83 -2.26
C ARG A 105 7.72 11.63 -1.08
N LYS A 106 8.02 10.96 0.04
CA LYS A 106 8.64 11.58 1.23
C LYS A 106 10.05 12.11 0.94
N ALA A 107 10.86 11.38 0.17
CA ALA A 107 12.19 11.82 -0.24
C ALA A 107 12.13 13.07 -1.12
N ARG A 108 11.12 13.21 -1.99
CA ARG A 108 10.88 14.45 -2.76
C ARG A 108 10.43 15.63 -1.91
N ARG A 109 9.87 15.38 -0.72
CA ARG A 109 9.51 16.43 0.25
C ARG A 109 10.73 16.95 1.01
N LEU A 110 11.79 16.14 1.15
CA LEU A 110 13.01 16.60 1.78
C LEU A 110 13.67 17.61 0.82
N PRO A 111 13.90 18.87 1.25
CA PRO A 111 14.76 19.75 0.48
C PRO A 111 16.10 19.04 0.33
N VAL A 112 16.63 19.02 -0.89
CA VAL A 112 18.01 18.62 -1.13
C VAL A 112 18.86 19.58 -0.30
N LEU A 113 19.28 19.16 0.89
CA LEU A 113 20.28 19.87 1.67
C LEU A 113 21.61 19.62 0.94
N CYS A 114 21.89 20.50 -0.02
CA CYS A 114 23.24 20.76 -0.52
C CYS A 114 23.83 21.92 0.26
#